data_AF-A0A0C3QD63-F1
#
_entry.id   AF-A0A0C3QD63-F1
#
_cell.length_a   1.000
_cell.length_b   1.000
_cell.length_c   1.000
_cell.angle_alpha   90.00
_cell.angle_beta   90.00
_cell.angle_gamma   90.00
#
_symmetry.space_group_name_H-M   'P 1'
#
loop_
_entity.id
_entity.type
_entity.pdbx_description
1 polymer ?
#
loop_
_entity_poly.entity_id
_entity_poly.type
_entity_poly.pdbx_seq_one_letter_code
_entity_poly.pdbx_strand_id
1 'polypeptide(L)'
;SISRATSGSNMYSLLGAGGADADTMPKRTPSGRGTTRKPSVDQAPQAPPDTPLRRKLNLLPRTVSSANTNEDSAGDEDKPESDEEQAATTKSMTEQEAKAKVDEDVKEFFNIRDVNEGEKSFADLPDEHKSKLVDKLASKALDLKEADVKLVAELFDKAASNGCPPSAFEDGLAGIMEFLDDTATDVPQAYNFMARLLRGTKLPQATVESLADKIYVDGDPVTKPKDKLLKAYATLA
;
A
#
# COMPACT_ATOMS: atom_id res chain seq x y z
N SER A 1 -29.22 -43.80 -48.62
CA SER A 1 -29.30 -44.09 -47.18
C SER A 1 -27.97 -43.80 -46.54
N ILE A 2 -27.85 -42.71 -45.79
CA ILE A 2 -26.61 -42.35 -45.05
C ILE A 2 -27.03 -42.14 -43.60
N SER A 3 -26.61 -43.08 -42.75
CA SER A 3 -26.91 -43.12 -41.32
C SER A 3 -26.00 -42.14 -40.57
N ARG A 4 -26.58 -41.22 -39.81
CA ARG A 4 -25.87 -40.42 -38.80
C ARG A 4 -25.96 -41.14 -37.46
N ALA A 5 -24.82 -41.53 -36.89
CA ALA A 5 -24.72 -41.99 -35.51
C ALA A 5 -24.15 -40.85 -34.66
N THR A 6 -24.96 -40.33 -33.74
CA THR A 6 -24.56 -39.40 -32.68
C THR A 6 -24.15 -40.23 -31.46
N SER A 7 -22.87 -40.18 -31.07
CA SER A 7 -22.39 -40.76 -29.81
C SER A 7 -21.92 -39.62 -28.90
N GLY A 8 -22.79 -39.23 -27.96
CA GLY A 8 -22.45 -38.38 -26.83
C GLY A 8 -22.58 -39.22 -25.57
N SER A 9 -21.45 -39.62 -24.98
CA SER A 9 -21.42 -40.34 -23.70
C SER A 9 -21.32 -39.33 -22.54
N ASN A 10 -22.35 -39.30 -21.70
CA ASN A 10 -22.43 -38.49 -20.48
C ASN A 10 -21.54 -39.07 -19.37
N MET A 11 -20.48 -38.35 -19.00
CA MET A 11 -19.55 -38.71 -17.91
C MET A 11 -19.99 -38.22 -16.50
N TYR A 12 -21.16 -37.58 -16.39
CA TYR A 12 -21.68 -37.03 -15.12
C TYR A 12 -22.79 -37.92 -14.55
N SER A 13 -22.45 -39.10 -14.02
CA SER A 13 -23.43 -39.95 -13.29
C SER A 13 -22.80 -40.89 -12.24
N LEU A 14 -21.66 -40.53 -11.63
CA LEU A 14 -21.05 -41.36 -10.58
C LEU A 14 -20.62 -40.58 -9.34
N LEU A 15 -21.45 -39.67 -8.85
CA LEU A 15 -21.22 -39.04 -7.55
C LEU A 15 -22.55 -38.72 -6.84
N GLY A 16 -23.25 -39.76 -6.41
CA GLY A 16 -24.46 -39.58 -5.61
C GLY A 16 -25.22 -40.86 -5.31
N ALA A 17 -24.74 -41.68 -4.37
CA ALA A 17 -25.58 -42.64 -3.65
C ALA A 17 -24.94 -43.12 -2.33
N GLY A 18 -25.64 -42.88 -1.21
CA GLY A 18 -25.56 -43.59 0.07
C GLY A 18 -24.46 -43.14 1.05
N GLY A 19 -24.69 -42.62 2.25
CA GLY A 19 -25.88 -42.69 3.11
C GLY A 19 -25.70 -43.75 4.22
N ALA A 20 -25.33 -43.27 5.41
CA ALA A 20 -25.45 -43.79 6.80
C ALA A 20 -25.30 -45.30 7.10
N ASP A 21 -24.47 -45.64 8.10
CA ASP A 21 -24.91 -46.30 9.34
C ASP A 21 -23.80 -46.38 10.41
N ALA A 22 -24.24 -46.47 11.67
CA ALA A 22 -23.53 -46.16 12.91
C ALA A 22 -22.81 -47.36 13.57
N ASP A 23 -22.07 -47.01 14.63
CA ASP A 23 -21.63 -47.83 15.77
C ASP A 23 -20.47 -48.83 15.60
N THR A 24 -19.34 -48.55 16.26
CA THR A 24 -18.76 -49.36 17.37
C THR A 24 -17.33 -48.87 17.68
N MET A 25 -17.11 -48.29 18.88
CA MET A 25 -15.76 -48.08 19.43
C MET A 25 -15.14 -49.40 19.92
N PRO A 26 -13.79 -49.50 19.98
CA PRO A 26 -13.22 -49.69 21.32
C PRO A 26 -11.93 -48.90 21.59
N LYS A 27 -11.81 -48.45 22.85
CA LYS A 27 -10.62 -47.91 23.52
C LYS A 27 -9.44 -48.89 23.50
N ARG A 28 -8.21 -48.40 23.28
CA ARG A 28 -6.98 -48.96 23.88
C ARG A 28 -6.06 -47.86 24.39
N THR A 29 -5.61 -48.10 25.62
CA THR A 29 -4.71 -47.31 26.47
C THR A 29 -3.22 -47.56 26.15
N PRO A 30 -2.30 -46.74 26.70
CA PRO A 30 -0.88 -46.73 26.33
C PRO A 30 -0.01 -47.58 27.29
N SER A 31 1.03 -48.25 26.77
CA SER A 31 2.22 -48.67 27.54
C SER A 31 3.27 -49.27 26.60
N GLY A 32 4.43 -48.64 26.45
CA GLY A 32 5.69 -49.11 27.07
C GLY A 32 6.71 -49.36 25.94
N ARG A 33 8.03 -49.29 26.06
CA ARG A 33 8.96 -49.33 27.19
C ARG A 33 10.35 -49.12 26.57
N GLY A 34 11.25 -48.38 27.24
CA GLY A 34 12.62 -48.22 26.74
C GLY A 34 13.46 -47.17 27.47
N THR A 35 13.54 -47.28 28.79
CA THR A 35 14.31 -46.41 29.69
C THR A 35 15.77 -46.86 29.81
N THR A 36 16.67 -45.90 30.11
CA THR A 36 17.89 -46.06 30.98
C THR A 36 19.05 -46.94 30.45
N ARG A 37 20.36 -46.68 30.62
CA ARG A 37 21.19 -45.80 31.46
C ARG A 37 22.66 -45.83 30.92
N LYS A 38 23.41 -44.76 31.27
CA LYS A 38 24.87 -44.43 31.23
C LYS A 38 25.83 -45.60 31.64
N PRO A 39 27.20 -45.55 31.55
CA PRO A 39 28.07 -44.37 31.82
C PRO A 39 29.51 -44.25 31.23
N SER A 40 30.10 -43.07 31.47
CA SER A 40 31.49 -42.76 31.87
C SER A 40 32.69 -43.07 30.95
N VAL A 41 33.37 -42.01 30.47
CA VAL A 41 34.82 -41.81 30.65
C VAL A 41 35.10 -40.31 30.88
N ASP A 42 35.89 -40.06 31.92
CA ASP A 42 36.44 -38.80 32.40
C ASP A 42 37.87 -38.64 31.86
N GLN A 43 38.26 -37.45 31.39
CA GLN A 43 39.60 -36.89 31.61
C GLN A 43 39.62 -35.39 31.26
N ALA A 44 40.00 -34.57 32.23
CA ALA A 44 40.05 -33.11 32.25
C ALA A 44 41.23 -32.47 31.45
N PRO A 45 41.63 -31.21 31.70
CA PRO A 45 41.07 -29.98 31.12
C PRO A 45 42.09 -29.26 30.23
N GLN A 46 41.66 -28.64 29.13
CA GLN A 46 42.48 -27.63 28.44
C GLN A 46 41.74 -26.31 28.29
N ALA A 47 42.50 -25.25 28.60
CA ALA A 47 42.12 -23.86 28.75
C ALA A 47 41.50 -23.25 27.47
N PRO A 48 40.71 -22.17 27.61
CA PRO A 48 40.06 -21.53 26.48
C PRO A 48 41.01 -20.56 25.75
N PRO A 49 41.01 -20.51 24.41
CA PRO A 49 41.56 -19.37 23.69
C PRO A 49 40.48 -18.34 23.37
N ASP A 50 40.69 -17.14 23.92
CA ASP A 50 40.47 -15.82 23.33
C ASP A 50 39.12 -15.49 22.69
N THR A 51 38.20 -15.01 23.52
CA THR A 51 37.21 -14.01 23.10
C THR A 51 37.91 -12.66 22.90
N PRO A 52 37.77 -11.95 21.77
CA PRO A 52 38.33 -10.62 21.62
C PRO A 52 37.58 -9.64 22.54
N LEU A 53 38.21 -9.26 23.65
CA LEU A 53 37.78 -8.19 24.54
C LEU A 53 37.63 -6.90 23.73
N ARG A 54 36.39 -6.36 23.65
CA ARG A 54 36.14 -5.04 23.07
C ARG A 54 36.98 -4.01 23.80
N ARG A 55 37.84 -3.29 23.05
CA ARG A 55 38.66 -2.21 23.60
C ARG A 55 37.74 -1.09 24.11
N LYS A 56 37.94 -0.70 25.36
CA LYS A 56 37.19 0.35 26.04
C LYS A 56 37.61 1.71 25.46
N LEU A 57 36.66 2.45 24.87
CA LEU A 57 36.91 3.78 24.33
C LEU A 57 36.95 4.78 25.51
N ASN A 58 38.10 5.40 25.76
CA ASN A 58 38.24 6.44 26.78
C ASN A 58 37.89 7.80 26.15
N LEU A 59 36.70 8.32 26.43
CA LEU A 59 36.25 9.64 25.99
C LEU A 59 36.82 10.69 26.96
N LEU A 60 37.77 11.50 26.48
CA LEU A 60 38.17 12.71 27.21
C LEU A 60 37.05 13.77 27.13
N PRO A 61 36.84 14.57 28.18
CA PRO A 61 35.85 15.63 28.17
C PRO A 61 36.19 16.66 27.09
N ARG A 62 35.24 16.92 26.18
CA ARG A 62 35.30 18.07 25.26
C ARG A 62 35.03 19.34 26.07
N THR A 63 36.08 20.11 26.34
CA THR A 63 35.93 21.49 26.80
C THR A 63 35.54 22.35 25.60
N VAL A 64 34.33 22.90 25.64
CA VAL A 64 33.89 24.01 24.78
C VAL A 64 34.64 25.26 25.19
N SER A 65 35.47 25.80 24.30
CA SER A 65 35.99 27.15 24.42
C SER A 65 35.26 28.05 23.42
N SER A 66 34.23 28.70 23.93
CA SER A 66 33.78 29.99 23.44
C SER A 66 34.84 31.02 23.81
N ALA A 67 35.37 31.73 22.81
CA ALA A 67 35.88 33.11 22.86
C ALA A 67 36.83 33.32 21.68
N ASN A 68 36.39 34.10 20.70
CA ASN A 68 37.28 35.09 20.12
C ASN A 68 36.46 36.30 19.72
N THR A 69 36.36 37.21 20.68
CA THR A 69 36.06 38.62 20.48
C THR A 69 37.19 39.22 19.65
N ASN A 70 36.85 39.90 18.56
CA ASN A 70 37.59 41.07 18.08
C ASN A 70 36.59 41.99 17.38
N GLU A 71 36.62 43.23 17.82
CA GLU A 71 35.71 44.34 17.54
C GLU A 71 35.95 44.99 16.16
N ASP A 72 35.03 45.90 15.82
CA ASP A 72 35.06 46.97 14.81
C ASP A 72 34.59 46.71 13.37
N SER A 73 33.29 46.93 13.14
CA SER A 73 32.85 48.03 12.27
C SER A 73 31.38 48.40 12.47
N ALA A 74 31.17 49.72 12.57
CA ALA A 74 29.92 50.42 12.80
C ALA A 74 28.91 50.35 11.63
N GLY A 75 27.64 50.56 11.96
CA GLY A 75 26.52 50.75 11.02
C GLY A 75 25.23 50.19 11.64
N ASP A 76 24.64 50.91 12.60
CA ASP A 76 23.51 51.84 12.40
C ASP A 76 22.15 51.12 12.54
N GLU A 77 21.30 51.74 13.34
CA GLU A 77 20.05 51.21 13.87
C GLU A 77 18.96 51.26 12.80
N ASP A 78 18.20 50.17 12.62
CA ASP A 78 16.74 50.34 12.56
C ASP A 78 16.00 49.06 12.97
N LYS A 79 15.07 49.25 13.90
CA LYS A 79 14.10 48.24 14.35
C LYS A 79 12.79 48.60 13.65
N PRO A 80 12.04 47.63 13.15
CA PRO A 80 10.74 47.47 13.79
C PRO A 80 10.37 46.03 14.10
N GLU A 81 9.56 45.98 15.15
CA GLU A 81 8.81 44.88 15.73
C GLU A 81 7.42 44.82 15.04
N SER A 82 6.77 43.66 15.06
CA SER A 82 5.46 43.30 14.43
C SER A 82 5.52 43.07 12.91
N ASP A 83 4.96 42.03 12.30
CA ASP A 83 3.82 41.19 12.70
C ASP A 83 3.99 39.73 12.27
N GLU A 84 3.31 38.85 12.99
CA GLU A 84 3.02 37.48 12.58
C GLU A 84 2.24 37.46 11.27
N GLU A 85 2.91 37.16 10.16
CA GLU A 85 2.25 36.59 8.98
C GLU A 85 2.90 35.25 8.66
N GLN A 86 2.18 34.18 9.01
CA GLN A 86 2.33 32.87 8.39
C GLN A 86 2.01 32.98 6.90
N ALA A 87 2.94 33.56 6.13
CA ALA A 87 2.98 33.36 4.70
C ALA A 87 3.43 31.92 4.48
N ALA A 88 2.48 31.06 4.09
CA ALA A 88 2.75 29.71 3.63
C ALA A 88 3.86 29.78 2.57
N THR A 89 5.07 29.41 2.97
CA THR A 89 6.17 29.16 2.04
C THR A 89 5.73 27.99 1.19
N THR A 90 5.24 28.29 -0.01
CA THR A 90 5.06 27.29 -1.06
C THR A 90 6.42 26.63 -1.23
N LYS A 91 6.56 25.41 -0.69
CA LYS A 91 7.79 24.62 -0.74
C LYS A 91 8.00 24.24 -2.20
N SER A 92 8.56 25.16 -2.99
CA SER A 92 8.78 24.96 -4.41
C SER A 92 9.79 23.82 -4.56
N MET A 93 9.32 22.70 -5.08
CA MET A 93 10.13 21.49 -5.27
C MET A 93 10.31 21.29 -6.76
N THR A 94 11.48 20.82 -7.19
CA THR A 94 11.66 20.54 -8.62
C THR A 94 10.88 19.28 -9.02
N GLU A 95 10.50 19.19 -10.30
CA GLU A 95 9.80 18.04 -10.86
C GLU A 95 10.52 16.71 -10.60
N GLN A 96 11.85 16.71 -10.69
CA GLN A 96 12.67 15.52 -10.47
C GLN A 96 12.70 15.10 -9.00
N GLU A 97 12.88 16.06 -8.09
CA GLU A 97 12.79 15.80 -6.65
C GLU A 97 11.40 15.29 -6.27
N ALA A 98 10.35 15.86 -6.86
CA ALA A 98 8.96 15.44 -6.63
C ALA A 98 8.73 14.02 -7.05
N LYS A 99 9.18 13.66 -8.24
CA LYS A 99 9.07 12.28 -8.72
C LYS A 99 9.80 11.30 -7.81
N ALA A 100 11.04 11.62 -7.43
CA ALA A 100 11.86 10.77 -6.56
C ALA A 100 11.22 10.59 -5.16
N LYS A 101 10.75 11.69 -4.57
CA LYS A 101 10.04 11.66 -3.29
C LYS A 101 8.76 10.82 -3.37
N VAL A 102 7.93 11.02 -4.40
CA VAL A 102 6.73 10.20 -4.60
C VAL A 102 7.08 8.72 -4.73
N ASP A 103 8.14 8.36 -5.45
CA ASP A 103 8.58 6.96 -5.56
C ASP A 103 9.01 6.38 -4.21
N GLU A 104 9.69 7.16 -3.39
CA GLU A 104 10.08 6.78 -2.02
C GLU A 104 8.85 6.64 -1.11
N ASP A 105 7.98 7.65 -1.06
CA ASP A 105 6.75 7.67 -0.25
C ASP A 105 5.84 6.47 -0.59
N VAL A 106 5.64 6.17 -1.88
CA VAL A 106 4.86 5.00 -2.31
C VAL A 106 5.53 3.70 -1.88
N LYS A 107 6.86 3.61 -1.97
CA LYS A 107 7.58 2.42 -1.53
C LYS A 107 7.45 2.21 -0.03
N GLU A 108 7.62 3.26 0.76
CA GLU A 108 7.51 3.23 2.22
C GLU A 108 6.09 2.89 2.66
N PHE A 109 5.08 3.52 2.08
CA PHE A 109 3.68 3.28 2.40
C PHE A 109 3.30 1.80 2.26
N PHE A 110 3.66 1.16 1.15
CA PHE A 110 3.33 -0.25 0.94
C PHE A 110 4.17 -1.22 1.80
N ASN A 111 5.34 -0.80 2.29
CA ASN A 111 6.18 -1.60 3.19
C ASN A 111 5.72 -1.49 4.66
N ILE A 112 5.41 -0.29 5.12
CA ILE A 112 5.02 0.00 6.51
C ILE A 112 3.53 -0.27 6.72
N ARG A 113 2.71 0.02 5.70
CA ARG A 113 1.25 -0.10 5.70
C ARG A 113 0.55 0.76 6.76
N ASP A 114 1.09 1.96 7.02
CA ASP A 114 0.51 2.93 7.95
C ASP A 114 -0.18 4.08 7.19
N VAL A 115 -1.48 4.19 7.39
CA VAL A 115 -2.33 5.24 6.81
C VAL A 115 -1.96 6.63 7.33
N ASN A 116 -1.53 6.72 8.59
CA ASN A 116 -1.12 8.01 9.17
C ASN A 116 0.16 8.53 8.54
N GLU A 117 1.09 7.63 8.22
CA GLU A 117 2.34 8.02 7.55
C GLU A 117 2.09 8.41 6.10
N GLY A 118 1.27 7.64 5.38
CA GLY A 118 0.90 8.00 4.00
C GLY A 118 0.19 9.36 3.91
N GLU A 119 -0.62 9.73 4.91
CA GLU A 119 -1.25 11.05 4.96
C GLU A 119 -0.22 12.17 5.09
N LYS A 120 0.85 11.97 5.89
CA LYS A 120 1.94 12.94 5.97
C LYS A 120 2.66 13.11 4.64
N SER A 121 2.82 12.02 3.86
CA SER A 121 3.35 12.14 2.50
C SER A 121 2.53 13.10 1.65
N PHE A 122 1.18 13.08 1.75
CA PHE A 122 0.34 14.09 1.11
C PHE A 122 0.57 15.50 1.67
N ALA A 123 0.68 15.65 2.99
CA ALA A 123 0.91 16.96 3.61
C ALA A 123 2.28 17.58 3.25
N ASP A 124 3.30 16.74 3.08
CA ASP A 124 4.67 17.15 2.78
C ASP A 124 4.93 17.39 1.28
N LEU A 125 3.94 17.16 0.42
CA LEU A 125 4.00 17.41 -1.01
C LEU A 125 3.23 18.69 -1.40
N PRO A 126 3.80 19.53 -2.29
CA PRO A 126 3.05 20.62 -2.92
C PRO A 126 1.84 20.10 -3.69
N ASP A 127 0.76 20.89 -3.74
CA ASP A 127 -0.50 20.51 -4.41
C ASP A 127 -0.30 20.09 -5.87
N GLU A 128 0.63 20.75 -6.58
CA GLU A 128 1.02 20.47 -7.96
C GLU A 128 1.55 19.04 -8.19
N HIS A 129 1.96 18.36 -7.12
CA HIS A 129 2.56 17.03 -7.19
C HIS A 129 1.74 15.96 -6.48
N LYS A 130 0.67 16.33 -5.76
CA LYS A 130 -0.23 15.39 -5.09
C LYS A 130 -0.92 14.44 -6.08
N SER A 131 -1.26 14.91 -7.27
CA SER A 131 -1.87 14.08 -8.33
C SER A 131 -0.98 12.90 -8.74
N LYS A 132 0.35 13.10 -8.77
CA LYS A 132 1.31 12.02 -9.08
C LYS A 132 1.38 10.98 -7.97
N LEU A 133 1.23 11.40 -6.72
CA LEU A 133 1.17 10.47 -5.59
C LEU A 133 -0.12 9.64 -5.66
N VAL A 134 -1.26 10.26 -5.97
CA VAL A 134 -2.53 9.54 -6.21
C VAL A 134 -2.37 8.51 -7.32
N ASP A 135 -1.85 8.93 -8.48
CA ASP A 135 -1.66 8.07 -9.65
C ASP A 135 -0.83 6.83 -9.32
N LYS A 136 0.36 7.01 -8.73
CA LYS A 136 1.24 5.88 -8.39
C LYS A 136 0.66 4.97 -7.31
N LEU A 137 -0.02 5.52 -6.30
CA LEU A 137 -0.68 4.72 -5.26
C LEU A 137 -1.81 3.88 -5.85
N ALA A 138 -2.66 4.49 -6.68
CA ALA A 138 -3.81 3.83 -7.30
C ALA A 138 -3.35 2.77 -8.31
N SER A 139 -2.43 3.11 -9.21
CA SER A 139 -1.86 2.17 -10.19
C SER A 139 -1.25 0.96 -9.50
N LYS A 140 -0.40 1.18 -8.50
CA LYS A 140 0.22 0.08 -7.74
C LYS A 140 -0.79 -0.73 -6.95
N ALA A 141 -1.86 -0.13 -6.44
CA ALA A 141 -2.91 -0.87 -5.74
C ALA A 141 -3.69 -1.81 -6.68
N LEU A 142 -3.97 -1.37 -7.91
CA LEU A 142 -4.68 -2.17 -8.91
C LEU A 142 -3.88 -3.40 -9.36
N ASP A 143 -2.56 -3.30 -9.41
CA ASP A 143 -1.65 -4.41 -9.77
C ASP A 143 -1.50 -5.47 -8.66
N LEU A 144 -1.90 -5.14 -7.43
CA LEU A 144 -1.67 -5.98 -6.25
C LEU A 144 -2.94 -6.73 -5.84
N LYS A 145 -3.21 -6.83 -4.53
CA LYS A 145 -4.32 -7.60 -3.96
C LYS A 145 -5.38 -6.67 -3.41
N GLU A 146 -6.58 -7.21 -3.22
CA GLU A 146 -7.71 -6.46 -2.65
C GLU A 146 -7.34 -5.74 -1.34
N ALA A 147 -6.55 -6.35 -0.46
CA ALA A 147 -6.09 -5.75 0.80
C ALA A 147 -5.31 -4.43 0.61
N ASP A 148 -4.54 -4.33 -0.48
CA ASP A 148 -3.76 -3.13 -0.83
C ASP A 148 -4.68 -2.03 -1.36
N VAL A 149 -5.70 -2.39 -2.14
CA VAL A 149 -6.75 -1.47 -2.57
C VAL A 149 -7.54 -0.93 -1.38
N LYS A 150 -7.85 -1.78 -0.37
CA LYS A 150 -8.53 -1.31 0.85
C LYS A 150 -7.68 -0.26 1.57
N LEU A 151 -6.39 -0.56 1.74
CA LEU A 151 -5.44 0.31 2.43
C LEU A 151 -5.28 1.67 1.72
N VAL A 152 -5.16 1.67 0.38
CA VAL A 152 -5.07 2.93 -0.39
C VAL A 152 -6.39 3.70 -0.36
N ALA A 153 -7.54 3.03 -0.42
CA ALA A 153 -8.83 3.71 -0.30
C ALA A 153 -8.99 4.39 1.08
N GLU A 154 -8.54 3.76 2.16
CA GLU A 154 -8.51 4.36 3.50
C GLU A 154 -7.56 5.56 3.57
N LEU A 155 -6.40 5.48 2.90
CA LEU A 155 -5.48 6.61 2.77
C LEU A 155 -6.11 7.77 1.99
N PHE A 156 -6.80 7.50 0.88
CA PHE A 156 -7.49 8.54 0.13
C PHE A 156 -8.61 9.18 0.95
N ASP A 157 -9.36 8.41 1.75
CA ASP A 157 -10.39 8.93 2.64
C ASP A 157 -9.81 9.93 3.65
N LYS A 158 -8.66 9.57 4.22
CA LYS A 158 -7.96 10.40 5.18
C LYS A 158 -7.38 11.65 4.51
N ALA A 159 -6.70 11.49 3.38
CA ALA A 159 -6.10 12.60 2.63
C ALA A 159 -7.17 13.60 2.14
N ALA A 160 -8.32 13.12 1.64
CA ALA A 160 -9.44 13.96 1.23
C ALA A 160 -10.04 14.75 2.41
N SER A 161 -10.01 14.19 3.61
CA SER A 161 -10.49 14.87 4.83
C SER A 161 -9.51 15.92 5.35
N ASN A 162 -8.21 15.75 5.08
CA ASN A 162 -7.12 16.51 5.68
C ASN A 162 -6.44 17.46 4.67
N GLY A 163 -7.18 17.93 3.68
CA GLY A 163 -6.75 19.04 2.81
C GLY A 163 -6.07 18.65 1.50
N CYS A 164 -6.18 17.40 1.04
CA CYS A 164 -5.83 17.06 -0.34
C CYS A 164 -6.90 17.66 -1.29
N PRO A 165 -6.53 18.46 -2.30
CA PRO A 165 -7.51 19.08 -3.19
C PRO A 165 -8.21 18.03 -4.06
N PRO A 166 -9.53 18.16 -4.32
CA PRO A 166 -10.27 17.24 -5.19
C PRO A 166 -9.65 17.06 -6.58
N SER A 167 -9.10 18.14 -7.14
CA SER A 167 -8.43 18.12 -8.45
C SER A 167 -7.24 17.17 -8.50
N ALA A 168 -6.49 17.00 -7.39
CA ALA A 168 -5.39 16.05 -7.35
C ALA A 168 -5.87 14.61 -7.54
N PHE A 169 -7.04 14.26 -7.00
CA PHE A 169 -7.64 12.95 -7.22
C PHE A 169 -8.18 12.77 -8.64
N GLU A 170 -8.82 13.81 -9.19
CA GLU A 170 -9.34 13.76 -10.56
C GLU A 170 -8.21 13.62 -11.59
N ASP A 171 -7.17 14.43 -11.47
CA ASP A 171 -6.02 14.41 -12.37
C ASP A 171 -5.19 13.13 -12.19
N GLY A 172 -4.98 12.70 -10.94
CA GLY A 172 -4.21 11.50 -10.63
C GLY A 172 -4.90 10.21 -11.06
N LEU A 173 -6.22 10.16 -11.09
CA LEU A 173 -6.97 8.98 -11.53
C LEU A 173 -7.31 9.01 -13.02
N ALA A 174 -7.31 10.17 -13.68
CA ALA A 174 -7.73 10.31 -15.07
C ALA A 174 -7.02 9.34 -16.02
N GLY A 175 -5.68 9.26 -15.94
CA GLY A 175 -4.90 8.35 -16.79
C GLY A 175 -5.24 6.88 -16.54
N ILE A 176 -5.43 6.47 -15.29
CA ILE A 176 -5.79 5.10 -14.94
C ILE A 176 -7.19 4.74 -15.46
N MET A 177 -8.12 5.70 -15.41
CA MET A 177 -9.48 5.52 -15.90
C MET A 177 -9.52 5.26 -17.40
N GLU A 178 -8.69 5.93 -18.19
CA GLU A 178 -8.61 5.73 -19.65
C GLU A 178 -8.27 4.28 -20.01
N PHE A 179 -7.36 3.65 -19.26
CA PHE A 179 -6.91 2.27 -19.49
C PHE A 179 -7.60 1.24 -18.58
N LEU A 180 -8.71 1.60 -17.93
CA LEU A 180 -9.34 0.73 -16.93
C LEU A 180 -9.91 -0.57 -17.52
N ASP A 181 -10.44 -0.54 -18.75
CA ASP A 181 -10.98 -1.75 -19.39
C ASP A 181 -9.86 -2.69 -19.86
N ASP A 182 -8.75 -2.14 -20.37
CA ASP A 182 -7.54 -2.90 -20.65
C ASP A 182 -7.03 -3.58 -19.38
N THR A 183 -6.94 -2.82 -18.28
CA THR A 183 -6.58 -3.36 -16.95
C THR A 183 -7.56 -4.45 -16.51
N ALA A 184 -8.85 -4.31 -16.82
CA ALA A 184 -9.86 -5.30 -16.47
C ALA A 184 -9.72 -6.62 -17.24
N THR A 185 -9.02 -6.63 -18.37
CA THR A 185 -8.68 -7.84 -19.13
C THR A 185 -7.70 -8.71 -18.36
N ASP A 186 -6.70 -8.10 -17.71
CA ASP A 186 -5.71 -8.80 -16.89
C ASP A 186 -6.19 -9.01 -15.44
N VAL A 187 -6.92 -8.03 -14.90
CA VAL A 187 -7.44 -8.02 -13.53
C VAL A 187 -8.97 -7.94 -13.56
N PRO A 188 -9.68 -9.08 -13.53
CA PRO A 188 -11.15 -9.11 -13.62
C PRO A 188 -11.88 -8.28 -12.55
N GLN A 189 -11.19 -7.93 -11.45
CA GLN A 189 -11.70 -7.11 -10.35
C GLN A 189 -11.38 -5.61 -10.48
N ALA A 190 -10.73 -5.16 -11.57
CA ALA A 190 -10.26 -3.77 -11.73
C ALA A 190 -11.38 -2.74 -11.51
N TYR A 191 -12.57 -2.99 -12.05
CA TYR A 191 -13.74 -2.12 -11.83
C TYR A 191 -14.16 -2.02 -10.36
N ASN A 192 -14.14 -3.13 -9.61
CA ASN A 192 -14.46 -3.13 -8.18
C ASN A 192 -13.38 -2.43 -7.37
N PHE A 193 -12.12 -2.63 -7.75
CA PHE A 193 -10.99 -1.99 -7.09
C PHE A 193 -11.00 -0.48 -7.32
N MET A 194 -11.18 -0.03 -8.57
CA MET A 194 -11.29 1.38 -8.90
C MET A 194 -12.50 2.03 -8.21
N ALA A 195 -13.66 1.38 -8.21
CA ALA A 195 -14.83 1.85 -7.48
C ALA A 195 -14.53 2.09 -5.99
N ARG A 196 -13.72 1.21 -5.37
CA ARG A 196 -13.31 1.37 -3.98
C ARG A 196 -12.35 2.53 -3.77
N LEU A 197 -11.38 2.72 -4.66
CA LEU A 197 -10.47 3.86 -4.62
C LEU A 197 -11.25 5.18 -4.74
N LEU A 198 -12.17 5.27 -5.70
CA LEU A 198 -13.05 6.43 -5.92
C LEU A 198 -13.97 6.73 -4.72
N ARG A 199 -14.29 5.73 -3.89
CA ARG A 199 -15.03 5.99 -2.64
C ARG A 199 -14.16 6.71 -1.61
N GLY A 200 -12.89 6.33 -1.53
CA GLY A 200 -11.92 7.01 -0.65
C GLY A 200 -11.69 8.46 -1.02
N THR A 201 -11.79 8.85 -2.30
CA THR A 201 -11.49 10.24 -2.70
C THR A 201 -12.56 11.26 -2.29
N LYS A 202 -13.74 10.82 -1.83
CA LYS A 202 -14.89 11.69 -1.48
C LYS A 202 -15.30 12.68 -2.57
N LEU A 203 -15.00 12.35 -3.83
CA LEU A 203 -15.39 13.15 -4.97
C LEU A 203 -16.93 13.16 -5.13
N PRO A 204 -17.52 14.28 -5.59
CA PRO A 204 -18.94 14.33 -5.87
C PRO A 204 -19.31 13.34 -6.99
N GLN A 205 -20.51 12.78 -6.94
CA GLN A 205 -20.93 11.76 -7.90
C GLN A 205 -20.82 12.22 -9.37
N ALA A 206 -21.08 13.50 -9.65
CA ALA A 206 -20.95 14.06 -10.99
C ALA A 206 -19.51 13.97 -11.55
N THR A 207 -18.48 14.16 -10.71
CA THR A 207 -17.09 14.06 -11.18
C THR A 207 -16.67 12.60 -11.33
N VAL A 208 -17.17 11.70 -10.48
CA VAL A 208 -17.00 10.25 -10.66
C VAL A 208 -17.60 9.78 -11.99
N GLU A 209 -18.80 10.26 -12.34
CA GLU A 209 -19.45 9.96 -13.62
C GLU A 209 -18.65 10.51 -14.81
N SER A 210 -18.11 11.74 -14.68
CA SER A 210 -17.24 12.34 -15.70
C SER A 210 -15.92 11.59 -15.87
N LEU A 211 -15.33 11.05 -14.79
CA LEU A 211 -14.16 10.18 -14.88
C LEU A 211 -14.53 8.86 -15.55
N ALA A 212 -15.68 8.28 -15.22
CA ALA A 212 -16.17 7.05 -15.83
C ALA A 212 -16.43 7.18 -17.35
N ASP A 213 -16.77 8.37 -17.83
CA ASP A 213 -16.89 8.66 -19.27
C ASP A 213 -15.54 8.63 -20.00
N LYS A 214 -14.41 8.77 -19.29
CA LYS A 214 -13.06 8.72 -19.89
C LYS A 214 -12.59 7.30 -20.19
N ILE A 215 -13.27 6.27 -19.67
CA ILE A 215 -12.85 4.88 -19.88
C ILE A 215 -12.97 4.56 -21.38
N TYR A 216 -11.82 4.29 -22.01
CA TYR A 216 -11.77 3.91 -23.40
C TYR A 216 -12.01 2.41 -23.55
N VAL A 217 -12.81 2.03 -24.55
CA VAL A 217 -12.99 0.64 -24.96
C VAL A 217 -13.03 0.55 -26.47
N ASP A 218 -12.32 -0.44 -27.00
CA ASP A 218 -12.37 -0.76 -28.41
C ASP A 218 -13.64 -1.55 -28.77
N GLY A 219 -14.36 -1.08 -29.78
CA GLY A 219 -15.62 -1.68 -30.25
C GLY A 219 -16.87 -1.32 -29.43
N ASP A 220 -17.93 -2.09 -29.65
CA ASP A 220 -19.25 -1.88 -29.02
C ASP A 220 -19.50 -2.92 -27.91
N PRO A 221 -19.10 -2.66 -26.66
CA PRO A 221 -19.29 -3.62 -25.57
C PRO A 221 -20.77 -3.76 -25.21
N VAL A 222 -21.18 -5.00 -24.89
CA VAL A 222 -22.56 -5.32 -24.46
C VAL A 222 -22.99 -4.54 -23.21
N THR A 223 -22.03 -4.25 -22.32
CA THR A 223 -22.21 -3.39 -21.15
C THR A 223 -21.18 -2.29 -21.21
N LYS A 224 -21.62 -1.03 -21.11
CA LYS A 224 -20.69 0.09 -21.19
C LYS A 224 -19.74 0.05 -19.99
N PRO A 225 -18.45 0.37 -20.17
CA PRO A 225 -17.46 0.45 -19.10
C PRO A 225 -17.90 1.34 -17.94
N LYS A 226 -18.46 2.49 -18.27
CA LYS A 226 -19.07 3.41 -17.31
C LYS A 226 -20.13 2.74 -16.44
N ASP A 227 -21.05 1.98 -17.05
CA ASP A 227 -22.13 1.32 -16.31
C ASP A 227 -21.58 0.23 -15.37
N LYS A 228 -20.53 -0.50 -15.79
CA LYS A 228 -19.83 -1.47 -14.94
C LYS A 228 -19.25 -0.78 -13.71
N LEU A 229 -18.53 0.33 -13.91
CA LEU A 229 -17.91 1.08 -12.83
C LEU A 229 -18.94 1.69 -11.88
N LEU A 230 -19.98 2.36 -12.40
CA LEU A 230 -21.02 2.98 -11.58
C LEU A 230 -21.83 1.94 -10.80
N LYS A 231 -22.08 0.77 -11.38
CA LYS A 231 -22.69 -0.35 -10.66
C LYS A 231 -21.81 -0.80 -9.49
N ALA A 232 -20.51 -1.00 -9.72
CA ALA A 232 -19.57 -1.35 -8.65
C ALA A 232 -19.51 -0.26 -7.56
N TYR A 233 -19.47 1.01 -7.97
CA TYR A 233 -19.47 2.15 -7.07
C TYR A 233 -20.75 2.21 -6.20
N ALA A 234 -21.91 1.92 -6.77
CA ALA A 234 -23.18 1.88 -6.05
C ALA A 234 -23.26 0.71 -5.06
N THR A 235 -22.62 -0.43 -5.34
CA THR A 235 -22.61 -1.58 -4.40
C THR A 235 -21.79 -1.35 -3.12
N LEU A 236 -20.93 -0.34 -3.12
CA LEU A 236 -20.10 0.04 -1.97
C LEU A 236 -20.74 1.15 -1.10
N ALA A 237 -21.97 1.57 -1.44
CA ALA A 237 -22.75 2.59 -0.72
C ALA A 237 -23.43 2.03 0.54
#